data_AF-A0A0H4X046-F1
#
_entry.id   AF-A0A0H4X046-F1
#
_cell.length_a   1.000
_cell.length_b   1.000
_cell.length_c   1.000
_cell.angle_alpha   90.00
_cell.angle_beta   90.00
_cell.angle_gamma   90.00
#
_symmetry.space_group_name_H-M   'P 1'
#
loop_
_entity.id
_entity.type
_entity.pdbx_description
1 polymer ?
#
loop_
_entity_poly.entity_id
_entity_poly.type
_entity_poly.pdbx_seq_one_letter_code
_entity_poly.pdbx_strand_id
1 'polypeptide(L)'
;MTVEGNPVCLKDSNFSTSTGDEAGTAGGGLVSGKTKGRAEFINYSFDVQIEGKNVARALDLMLHNDKNTPPAPLMQPPVLGFGKGPKNIKCRYCEKDLE
;
A
#
# COMPACT_ATOMS: atom_id res chain seq x y z
N MET A 1 -7.16 17.34 -1.73
CA MET A 1 -8.41 16.61 -1.34
C MET A 1 -8.16 15.65 -0.17
N THR A 2 -9.16 15.45 0.71
CA THR A 2 -9.15 14.42 1.78
C THR A 2 -10.37 13.50 1.67
N VAL A 3 -10.24 12.27 2.16
CA VAL A 3 -11.31 11.28 2.31
C VAL A 3 -11.28 10.83 3.77
N GLU A 4 -12.40 10.97 4.49
CA GLU A 4 -12.46 10.71 5.94
C GLU A 4 -11.34 11.42 6.73
N GLY A 5 -11.01 12.67 6.35
CA GLY A 5 -9.95 13.47 6.98
C GLY A 5 -8.51 13.09 6.60
N ASN A 6 -8.31 12.05 5.78
CA ASN A 6 -6.98 11.57 5.36
C ASN A 6 -6.66 11.99 3.92
N PRO A 7 -5.40 12.31 3.59
CA PRO A 7 -4.99 12.58 2.22
C PRO A 7 -5.10 11.31 1.35
N VAL A 8 -5.44 11.49 0.07
CA VAL A 8 -5.51 10.40 -0.91
C VAL A 8 -4.13 10.14 -1.50
N CYS A 9 -3.76 8.88 -1.69
CA CYS A 9 -2.53 8.51 -2.41
C CYS A 9 -2.69 8.76 -3.91
N LEU A 10 -1.85 9.65 -4.44
CA LEU A 10 -1.78 10.03 -5.85
C LEU A 10 -0.44 9.61 -6.45
N LYS A 11 -0.27 9.82 -7.75
CA LYS A 11 0.94 9.40 -8.47
C LYS A 11 2.28 9.90 -7.90
N ASP A 12 2.28 11.03 -7.23
CA ASP A 12 3.45 11.65 -6.60
C ASP A 12 3.56 11.38 -5.10
N SER A 13 2.66 10.56 -4.55
CA SER A 13 2.70 10.14 -3.15
C SER A 13 3.77 9.07 -2.92
N ASN A 14 4.35 9.08 -1.72
CA ASN A 14 5.32 8.09 -1.28
C ASN A 14 5.07 7.74 0.19
N PHE A 15 5.50 6.54 0.60
CA PHE A 15 5.65 6.21 2.00
C PHE A 15 7.08 6.53 2.43
N SER A 16 7.24 7.37 3.46
CA SER A 16 8.56 7.83 3.91
C SER A 16 9.47 6.69 4.36
N THR A 17 8.88 5.60 4.84
CA THR A 17 9.57 4.45 5.42
C THR A 17 9.03 3.17 4.81
N SER A 18 9.85 2.46 4.04
CA SER A 18 9.48 1.15 3.50
C SER A 18 9.65 0.04 4.55
N THR A 19 8.74 -0.92 4.57
CA THR A 19 8.81 -2.15 5.37
C THR A 19 8.85 -3.38 4.46
N GLY A 20 9.32 -4.51 4.99
CA GLY A 20 9.33 -5.82 4.30
C GLY A 20 10.70 -6.29 3.80
N ASP A 21 11.58 -5.35 3.43
CA ASP A 21 13.01 -5.62 3.14
C ASP A 21 13.87 -5.02 4.27
N GLU A 22 14.03 -5.78 5.35
CA GLU A 22 14.79 -5.36 6.52
C GLU A 22 16.29 -5.64 6.36
N ALA A 23 17.11 -4.82 7.00
CA ALA A 23 18.56 -4.93 6.95
C ALA A 23 19.04 -6.28 7.51
N GLY A 24 19.97 -6.94 6.82
CA GLY A 24 20.84 -7.94 7.44
C GLY A 24 21.86 -7.28 8.38
N THR A 25 22.73 -8.10 9.00
CA THR A 25 23.74 -7.65 9.98
C THR A 25 24.68 -6.55 9.45
N ALA A 26 24.85 -6.44 8.13
CA ALA A 26 25.66 -5.40 7.48
C ALA A 26 25.00 -4.00 7.46
N GLY A 27 23.79 -3.83 7.99
CA GLY A 27 23.14 -2.53 8.14
C GLY A 27 22.47 -1.98 6.87
N GLY A 28 22.40 -2.76 5.79
CA GLY A 28 21.63 -2.43 4.59
C GLY A 28 22.01 -3.21 3.34
N GLY A 29 21.52 -2.74 2.19
CA GLY A 29 21.88 -3.33 0.90
C GLY A 29 23.39 -3.24 0.65
N LEU A 30 24.01 -4.31 0.15
CA LEU A 30 25.47 -4.42 0.01
C LEU A 30 26.11 -3.26 -0.79
N VAL A 31 25.41 -2.77 -1.82
CA VAL A 31 25.90 -1.68 -2.68
C VAL A 31 25.38 -0.31 -2.24
N SER A 32 24.13 -0.23 -1.79
CA SER A 32 23.48 1.05 -1.48
C SER A 32 23.67 1.51 -0.04
N GLY A 33 23.92 0.61 0.91
CA GLY A 33 23.95 0.90 2.35
C GLY A 33 22.61 1.39 2.92
N LYS A 34 21.52 1.27 2.14
CA LYS A 34 20.21 1.82 2.51
C LYS A 34 19.30 0.78 3.12
N THR A 35 18.52 1.21 4.11
CA THR A 35 17.46 0.46 4.76
C THR A 35 16.30 1.40 5.04
N LYS A 36 15.07 0.88 4.95
CA LYS A 36 13.86 1.65 5.27
C LYS A 36 13.73 2.98 4.52
N GLY A 37 14.31 3.06 3.32
CA GLY A 37 14.14 4.22 2.42
C GLY A 37 12.69 4.38 1.97
N ARG A 38 12.44 5.37 1.11
CA ARG A 38 11.06 5.67 0.68
C ARG A 38 10.52 4.56 -0.23
N ALA A 39 9.20 4.36 -0.20
CA ALA A 39 8.49 3.55 -1.18
C ALA A 39 7.68 4.45 -2.13
N GLU A 40 7.90 4.28 -3.43
CA GLU A 40 7.27 5.07 -4.49
C GLU A 40 6.45 4.13 -5.37
N PHE A 41 5.21 4.51 -5.67
CA PHE A 41 4.39 3.76 -6.62
C PHE A 41 4.99 3.83 -8.03
N ILE A 42 4.74 2.78 -8.81
CA ILE A 42 5.07 2.72 -10.25
C ILE A 42 3.86 2.38 -11.11
N ASN A 43 2.73 2.04 -10.47
CA ASN A 43 1.47 1.75 -11.13
C ASN A 43 0.33 2.52 -10.46
N TYR A 44 -0.67 2.90 -11.26
CA TYR A 44 -1.80 3.73 -10.86
C TYR A 44 -3.00 3.45 -11.75
N SER A 45 -4.17 4.02 -11.42
CA SER A 45 -5.33 4.01 -12.32
C SER A 45 -5.05 4.80 -13.61
N PHE A 46 -5.51 4.30 -14.75
CA PHE A 46 -5.37 4.96 -16.06
C PHE A 46 -6.47 5.98 -16.36
N ASP A 47 -7.61 5.85 -15.70
CA ASP A 47 -8.88 6.52 -15.97
C ASP A 47 -9.33 7.42 -14.82
N VAL A 48 -9.14 7.00 -13.58
CA VAL A 48 -9.52 7.74 -12.37
C VAL A 48 -8.40 8.65 -11.92
N GLN A 49 -8.70 9.95 -11.89
CA GLN A 49 -7.77 11.00 -11.48
C GLN A 49 -8.43 11.96 -10.49
N ILE A 50 -7.65 12.43 -9.53
CA ILE A 50 -8.02 13.50 -8.59
C ILE A 50 -7.04 14.64 -8.82
N GLU A 51 -7.54 15.86 -9.02
CA GLU A 51 -6.70 17.06 -9.23
C GLU A 51 -5.68 16.87 -10.39
N GLY A 52 -6.05 16.11 -11.44
CA GLY A 52 -5.17 15.81 -12.59
C GLY A 52 -4.06 14.78 -12.32
N LYS A 53 -4.14 14.07 -11.21
CA LYS A 53 -3.18 13.03 -10.81
C LYS A 53 -3.88 11.69 -10.66
N ASN A 54 -3.26 10.66 -11.22
CA ASN A 54 -3.74 9.29 -11.15
C ASN A 54 -3.80 8.81 -9.70
N VAL A 55 -4.86 8.06 -9.38
CA VAL A 55 -5.09 7.52 -8.04
C VAL A 55 -4.39 6.17 -7.90
N ALA A 56 -3.71 5.95 -6.76
CA ALA A 56 -3.15 4.65 -6.41
C ALA A 56 -4.26 3.68 -5.97
N ARG A 57 -4.17 2.43 -6.40
CA ARG A 57 -5.13 1.35 -6.11
C ARG A 57 -4.53 0.33 -5.16
N ALA A 58 -5.41 -0.49 -4.57
CA ALA A 58 -4.98 -1.67 -3.83
C ALA A 58 -4.11 -2.56 -4.72
N LEU A 59 -3.00 -3.04 -4.17
CA LEU A 59 -2.01 -3.88 -4.85
C LEU A 59 -1.28 -3.22 -6.02
N ASP A 60 -1.39 -1.91 -6.22
CA ASP A 60 -0.50 -1.23 -7.17
C ASP A 60 0.96 -1.40 -6.75
N LEU A 61 1.82 -1.65 -7.73
CA LEU A 61 3.23 -1.93 -7.51
C LEU A 61 3.96 -0.67 -7.02
N MET A 62 4.92 -0.90 -6.13
CA MET A 62 5.82 0.10 -5.58
C MET A 62 7.27 -0.37 -5.68
N LEU A 63 8.19 0.59 -5.81
CA LEU A 63 9.62 0.40 -5.58
C LEU A 63 9.91 0.75 -4.12
N HIS A 64 10.57 -0.14 -3.38
CA HIS A 64 10.91 0.08 -1.97
C HIS A 64 12.38 0.46 -1.78
N ASN A 65 12.69 0.97 -0.58
CA ASN A 65 14.03 1.29 -0.11
C ASN A 65 14.82 2.14 -1.11
N ASP A 66 14.23 3.26 -1.56
CA ASP A 66 14.81 4.14 -2.59
C ASP A 66 15.15 3.41 -3.91
N LYS A 67 14.25 2.53 -4.36
CA LYS A 67 14.40 1.74 -5.61
C LYS A 67 15.50 0.68 -5.56
N ASN A 68 15.85 0.22 -4.36
CA ASN A 68 16.86 -0.82 -4.16
C ASN A 68 16.26 -2.24 -4.24
N THR A 69 14.94 -2.39 -4.12
CA THR A 69 14.26 -3.69 -4.17
C THR A 69 13.50 -3.89 -5.49
N PRO A 70 13.30 -5.14 -5.93
CA PRO A 70 12.31 -5.44 -6.95
C PRO A 70 10.92 -4.87 -6.60
N PRO A 71 10.10 -4.53 -7.61
CA PRO A 71 8.75 -4.02 -7.36
C PRO A 71 7.88 -5.02 -6.59
N ALA A 72 7.15 -4.52 -5.59
CA ALA A 72 6.19 -5.30 -4.81
C ALA A 72 4.87 -4.51 -4.65
N PRO A 73 3.72 -5.18 -4.56
CA PRO A 73 2.43 -4.50 -4.40
C PRO A 73 2.30 -3.86 -3.02
N LEU A 74 1.56 -2.74 -2.94
CA LEU A 74 1.12 -2.19 -1.66
C LEU A 74 0.25 -3.19 -0.90
N MET A 75 0.71 -3.63 0.27
CA MET A 75 -0.01 -4.52 1.17
C MET A 75 -0.61 -3.74 2.34
N GLN A 76 -1.90 -3.39 2.24
CA GLN A 76 -2.65 -2.72 3.30
C GLN A 76 -3.77 -3.64 3.84
N PRO A 77 -4.07 -3.60 5.15
CA PRO A 77 -5.27 -4.24 5.69
C PRO A 77 -6.55 -3.61 5.13
N PRO A 78 -7.63 -4.38 4.91
CA PRO A 78 -7.69 -5.83 4.94
C PRO A 78 -7.11 -6.42 3.64
N VAL A 79 -6.02 -7.16 3.76
CA VAL A 79 -5.52 -7.96 2.64
C VAL A 79 -6.59 -9.01 2.33
N LEU A 80 -7.10 -9.04 1.09
CA LEU A 80 -8.01 -10.09 0.64
C LEU A 80 -7.26 -11.43 0.67
N GLY A 81 -7.34 -12.14 1.80
CA GLY A 81 -6.72 -13.45 2.00
C GLY A 81 -6.00 -13.54 3.35
N PHE A 82 -6.53 -14.39 4.24
CA PHE A 82 -6.01 -14.78 5.57
C PHE A 82 -6.33 -13.88 6.78
N GLY A 83 -7.48 -13.23 6.80
CA GLY A 83 -8.11 -12.77 8.04
C GLY A 83 -9.50 -13.37 8.15
N LYS A 84 -9.82 -14.08 9.25
CA LYS A 84 -11.22 -14.36 9.59
C LYS A 84 -11.91 -12.99 9.63
N GLY A 85 -12.87 -12.77 8.72
CA GLY A 85 -13.72 -11.58 8.78
C GLY A 85 -14.33 -11.45 10.18
N PRO A 86 -14.80 -10.26 10.57
CA PRO A 86 -15.46 -10.10 11.85
C PRO A 86 -16.59 -11.14 11.94
N LYS A 87 -16.52 -12.01 12.95
CA LYS A 87 -17.63 -12.90 13.26
C LYS A 87 -18.80 -11.99 13.64
N ASN A 88 -19.98 -12.22 13.04
CA ASN A 88 -21.23 -11.46 13.24
C ASN A 88 -21.41 -10.22 12.33
N ILE A 89 -21.09 -10.31 11.03
CA ILE A 89 -21.56 -9.31 10.06
C ILE A 89 -23.05 -9.55 9.83
N LYS A 90 -23.90 -8.58 10.17
CA LYS A 90 -25.31 -8.60 9.77
C LYS A 90 -25.48 -8.01 8.38
N CYS A 91 -26.23 -8.70 7.52
CA CYS A 91 -26.66 -8.16 6.24
C CYS A 91 -27.48 -6.88 6.46
N ARG A 92 -27.10 -5.77 5.81
CA ARG A 92 -27.79 -4.46 5.94
C ARG A 92 -29.24 -4.46 5.43
N TYR A 93 -29.64 -5.47 4.67
CA TYR A 93 -30.98 -5.54 4.07
C TYR A 93 -31.92 -6.51 4.79
N CYS A 94 -31.43 -7.68 5.19
CA CYS A 94 -32.25 -8.71 5.83
C CYS A 94 -31.90 -8.97 7.30
N GLU A 95 -30.92 -8.25 7.85
CA GLU A 95 -30.44 -8.31 9.24
C GLU A 95 -29.98 -9.69 9.74
N LYS A 96 -29.91 -10.67 8.85
CA LYS A 96 -29.37 -12.00 9.12
C LYS A 96 -27.85 -11.96 9.17
N ASP A 97 -27.29 -12.83 10.00
CA ASP A 97 -25.85 -13.01 10.06
C ASP A 97 -25.34 -13.60 8.73
N LEU A 98 -24.27 -13.00 8.21
CA LEU A 98 -23.50 -13.49 7.08
C LEU A 98 -22.42 -14.42 7.65
N GLU A 99 -22.67 -15.72 7.53
CA GLU A 99 -21.67 -16.78 7.81
C GLU A 99 -20.52 -16.76 6.80
#